data_AF-A0A6N9VGY2-F1
#
_entry.id   AF-A0A6N9VGY2-F1
#
_cell.length_a   1.000
_cell.length_b   1.000
_cell.length_c   1.000
_cell.angle_alpha   90.00
_cell.angle_beta   90.00
_cell.angle_gamma   90.00
#
_symmetry.space_group_name_H-M   'P 1'
#
loop_
_entity.id
_entity.type
_entity.pdbx_description
1 polymer ?
#
loop_
_entity_poly.entity_id
_entity_poly.type
_entity_poly.pdbx_seq_one_letter_code
_entity_poly.pdbx_strand_id
1 'polypeptide(L)' 'MTTYQPGDRVRTATGDHDPADGTPGTIDTIHPDYGDGIDITLDDGRAYNILACGLEPEA' A
#
# COMPACT_ATOMS: atom_id res chain seq x y z
N MET A 1 -11.45 9.40 6.26
CA MET A 1 -10.48 8.32 6.48
C MET A 1 -10.74 7.31 5.38
N THR A 2 -9.80 7.13 4.46
CA THR A 2 -9.92 6.10 3.42
C THR A 2 -9.92 4.75 4.12
N THR A 3 -10.89 3.90 3.78
CA THR A 3 -10.93 2.51 4.27
C THR A 3 -10.41 1.63 3.15
N TYR A 4 -9.40 0.83 3.45
CA TYR A 4 -8.82 -0.12 2.52
C TYR A 4 -9.46 -1.51 2.70
N GLN A 5 -9.42 -2.32 1.64
CA GLN A 5 -9.78 -3.74 1.65
C GLN A 5 -8.85 -4.55 0.72
N PRO A 6 -8.64 -5.86 0.96
CA PRO A 6 -7.95 -6.72 0.01
C PRO A 6 -8.55 -6.65 -1.40
N GLY A 7 -7.69 -6.51 -2.40
CA GLY A 7 -8.05 -6.31 -3.79
C GLY A 7 -8.17 -4.84 -4.22
N ASP A 8 -8.15 -3.88 -3.31
CA ASP A 8 -8.11 -2.46 -3.66
C ASP A 8 -6.83 -2.11 -4.42
N ARG A 9 -6.97 -1.19 -5.37
CA ARG A 9 -5.85 -0.57 -6.09
C ARG A 9 -5.37 0.67 -5.37
N VAL A 10 -4.05 0.77 -5.21
CA VAL A 10 -3.38 1.85 -4.48
C VAL A 10 -2.10 2.28 -5.16
N ARG A 11 -1.57 3.42 -4.74
CA ARG A 11 -0.24 3.91 -5.07
C ARG A 11 0.54 4.19 -3.80
N THR A 12 1.85 3.99 -3.88
CA THR A 12 2.78 4.34 -2.80
C THR A 12 2.86 5.87 -2.62
N ALA A 13 2.93 6.32 -1.39
CA ALA A 13 3.10 7.73 -0.99
C ALA A 13 3.92 7.78 0.32
N THR A 14 5.01 7.03 0.33
CA THR A 14 5.86 6.79 1.51
C THR A 14 6.85 7.91 1.77
N GLY A 15 7.23 8.66 0.73
CA GLY A 15 8.36 9.57 0.76
C GLY A 15 9.73 8.87 0.70
N ASP A 16 9.75 7.54 0.56
CA ASP A 16 10.96 6.74 0.43
C ASP A 16 11.43 6.63 -1.03
N HIS A 17 12.70 6.26 -1.20
CA HIS A 17 13.27 6.03 -2.53
C HIS A 17 12.82 4.68 -3.13
N ASP A 18 12.54 3.68 -2.28
CA ASP A 18 12.11 2.35 -2.69
C ASP A 18 11.05 1.81 -1.70
N PRO A 19 9.78 1.65 -2.11
CA PRO A 19 9.27 1.88 -3.46
C PRO A 19 9.09 3.38 -3.74
N ALA A 20 9.40 3.82 -4.96
CA ALA A 20 9.19 5.21 -5.35
C ALA A 20 7.72 5.61 -5.23
N ASP A 21 7.43 6.82 -4.77
CA ASP A 21 6.06 7.34 -4.69
C ASP A 21 5.35 7.32 -6.07
N GLY A 22 4.06 7.05 -6.04
CA GLY A 22 3.22 6.86 -7.23
C GLY A 22 3.31 5.47 -7.85
N THR A 23 4.11 4.55 -7.28
CA THR A 23 4.19 3.17 -7.78
C THR A 23 2.87 2.44 -7.48
N PRO A 24 2.20 1.89 -8.50
CA PRO A 24 0.90 1.26 -8.33
C PRO A 24 1.03 -0.17 -7.80
N GLY A 25 0.00 -0.61 -7.06
CA GLY A 25 -0.07 -1.94 -6.48
C GLY A 25 -1.47 -2.33 -6.01
N THR A 26 -1.59 -3.56 -5.52
CA THR A 26 -2.83 -4.14 -5.00
C THR A 26 -2.65 -4.50 -3.54
N ILE A 27 -3.68 -4.24 -2.72
CA ILE A 27 -3.70 -4.67 -1.33
C ILE A 27 -3.94 -6.18 -1.24
N ASP A 28 -3.06 -6.88 -0.55
CA ASP A 28 -3.17 -8.31 -0.31
C ASP A 28 -3.84 -8.60 1.04
N THR A 29 -3.36 -7.95 2.11
CA THR A 29 -3.82 -8.19 3.48
C THR A 29 -3.76 -6.92 4.31
N ILE A 30 -4.76 -6.74 5.17
CA ILE A 30 -4.83 -5.64 6.14
C ILE A 30 -4.72 -6.26 7.53
N HIS A 31 -3.70 -5.84 8.26
CA HIS A 31 -3.48 -6.29 9.62
C HIS A 31 -4.36 -5.50 10.61
N PRO A 32 -4.80 -6.13 11.72
CA PRO A 32 -5.70 -5.50 12.67
C PRO A 32 -5.05 -4.41 13.53
N ASP A 33 -3.71 -4.37 13.60
CA ASP A 33 -2.96 -3.33 14.31
C ASP A 33 -2.52 -2.24 13.33
N TYR A 34 -2.71 -0.99 13.75
CA TYR A 34 -2.27 0.21 13.03
C TYR A 34 -0.75 0.27 12.83
N GLY A 35 0.03 -0.43 13.68
CA GLY A 35 1.48 -0.54 13.59
C GLY A 35 2.00 -1.61 12.61
N ASP A 36 1.15 -2.57 12.23
CA ASP A 36 1.55 -3.72 11.40
C ASP A 36 1.54 -3.42 9.90
N GLY A 37 1.03 -2.25 9.49
CA GLY A 37 0.96 -1.85 8.08
C GLY A 37 -0.05 -2.67 7.26
N ILE A 38 0.03 -2.50 5.95
CA ILE A 38 -0.80 -3.17 4.94
C ILE A 38 0.13 -3.85 3.96
N ASP A 39 -0.09 -5.15 3.74
CA ASP A 39 0.67 -5.90 2.74
C ASP A 39 0.12 -5.58 1.36
N ILE A 40 1.01 -5.16 0.48
CA ILE A 40 0.71 -4.83 -0.90
C ILE A 40 1.67 -5.56 -1.85
N THR A 41 1.16 -5.96 -3.01
CA THR A 41 1.97 -6.39 -4.14
C THR A 41 1.96 -5.29 -5.20
N LEU A 42 3.13 -4.72 -5.47
CA LEU A 42 3.32 -3.72 -6.52
C LEU A 42 3.26 -4.37 -7.91
N ASP A 43 2.95 -3.56 -8.92
CA ASP A 43 2.83 -4.04 -10.31
C ASP A 43 4.17 -4.54 -10.89
N ASP A 44 5.30 -4.19 -10.26
CA ASP A 44 6.62 -4.73 -10.59
C ASP A 44 6.88 -6.14 -10.03
N GLY A 45 5.91 -6.68 -9.27
CA GLY A 45 5.92 -8.02 -8.68
C GLY A 45 6.53 -8.11 -7.29
N ARG A 46 7.00 -7.00 -6.70
CA ARG A 46 7.54 -6.98 -5.33
C ARG A 46 6.42 -6.78 -4.31
N ALA A 47 6.60 -7.36 -3.13
CA ALA A 47 5.70 -7.19 -2.01
C ALA A 47 6.31 -6.27 -0.95
N TYR A 48 5.50 -5.37 -0.41
CA TYR A 48 5.88 -4.43 0.65
C TYR A 48 4.81 -4.42 1.74
N ASN A 49 5.25 -4.12 2.96
CA ASN A 49 4.36 -3.78 4.06
C ASN A 49 4.43 -2.27 4.28
N ILE A 50 3.31 -1.56 4.07
CA ILE A 50 3.26 -0.09 4.08
C ILE A 50 2.15 0.39 5.02
N LEU A 51 2.46 1.36 5.86
CA LEU A 51 1.46 2.00 6.72
C LEU A 51 0.37 2.66 5.88
N ALA A 52 -0.87 2.67 6.37
CA ALA A 52 -2.00 3.26 5.64
C ALA A 52 -1.80 4.74 5.24
N CYS A 53 -0.97 5.49 5.97
CA CYS A 53 -0.63 6.88 5.63
C CYS A 53 0.40 7.02 4.50
N GLY A 54 1.07 5.93 4.12
CA GLY A 54 1.99 5.85 2.98
C GLY A 54 1.33 5.30 1.72
N LEU A 55 -0.01 5.26 1.68
CA LEU A 55 -0.79 4.77 0.55
C LEU A 55 -1.84 5.79 0.14
N GLU A 56 -2.07 5.88 -1.17
CA GLU A 56 -3.18 6.63 -1.77
C GLU A 56 -4.05 5.68 -2.62
N PRO A 57 -5.39 5.77 -2.53
CA PRO A 57 -6.27 4.98 -3.39
C PRO A 57 -6.13 5.39 -4.86
N GLU A 58 -6.07 4.39 -5.74
CA GLU A 58 -6.10 4.61 -7.19
C GLU A 58 -7.58 4.71 -7.63
N ALA A 59 -7.98 5.89 -8.12
CA ALA A 59 -9.36 6.22 -8.49
C ALA A 59 -9.85 5.50 -9.75
#